data_AF-A0A8S3VN78-F1
#
_entry.id   AF-A0A8S3VN78-F1
#
_cell.length_a   1.000
_cell.length_b   1.000
_cell.length_c   1.000
_cell.angle_alpha   90.00
_cell.angle_beta   90.00
_cell.angle_gamma   90.00
#
_symmetry.space_group_name_H-M   'P 1'
#
loop_
_entity.id
_entity.type
_entity.pdbx_description
1 polymer ?
#
loop_
_entity_poly.entity_id
_entity_poly.type
_entity_poly.pdbx_seq_one_letter_code
_entity_poly.pdbx_strand_id
1 'polypeptide(L)'
;MTKKKAHTKINVEKVKNVFNAIAKKPSGTNTYNIEGVSANEILDFVITTFENGCTFEDFVLQCNLFPSSADIPRWFEKHLTQFHIFKKNEKIEYILPYVKTADICFGYNNPRFPGKCSYSVKCHFFHVCRRFVRNIYCNFKGCKLAHDFTNAHNSRLLTQFRLENFSEKQIKTVLNNHFPSICRDYSFNEKCKVGTKKCVNLHLCGSYKFGKCEEPCKYKRTHKLSKDHNKWVLRAFEMRDWPADKILKNIYVPPKRVPSYPRNAKGDSDHYKCIDDDDDDLYKGSDFIDLDENNFAPRADISDSNSDEDESDKLSI
;
A
#
# COMPACT_ATOMS: atom_id res chain seq x y z
N MET A 1 -31.87 11.60 -23.96
CA MET A 1 -30.86 12.67 -23.85
C MET A 1 -29.48 12.05 -23.64
N THR A 2 -28.69 11.96 -24.70
CA THR A 2 -27.35 11.33 -24.73
C THR A 2 -26.28 12.36 -24.37
N LYS A 3 -25.64 12.22 -23.20
CA LYS A 3 -24.47 13.03 -22.83
C LYS A 3 -23.22 12.47 -23.51
N LYS A 4 -22.71 13.19 -24.51
CA LYS A 4 -21.41 12.94 -25.16
C LYS A 4 -20.28 13.07 -24.12
N LYS A 5 -19.40 12.06 -24.06
CA LYS A 5 -18.11 12.14 -23.36
C LYS A 5 -17.22 13.16 -24.07
N ALA A 6 -16.80 14.20 -23.36
CA ALA A 6 -15.77 15.11 -23.84
C ALA A 6 -14.43 14.37 -23.83
N HIS A 7 -13.90 14.08 -25.02
CA HIS A 7 -12.51 13.66 -25.18
C HIS A 7 -11.63 14.91 -25.08
N THR A 8 -10.88 15.03 -23.99
CA THR A 8 -9.84 16.04 -23.85
C THR A 8 -8.76 15.77 -24.91
N LYS A 9 -8.57 16.72 -25.84
CA LYS A 9 -7.53 16.62 -26.88
C LYS A 9 -6.15 16.61 -26.20
N ILE A 10 -5.39 15.54 -26.44
CA ILE A 10 -3.99 15.39 -26.03
C ILE A 10 -3.17 16.52 -26.65
N ASN A 11 -2.52 17.34 -25.84
CA ASN A 11 -1.55 18.33 -26.32
C ASN A 11 -0.22 17.62 -26.60
N VAL A 12 -0.08 17.11 -27.82
CA VAL A 12 1.08 16.35 -28.31
C VAL A 12 2.39 17.14 -28.17
N GLU A 13 2.33 18.48 -28.21
CA GLU A 13 3.48 19.37 -28.01
C GLU A 13 4.00 19.30 -26.56
N LYS A 14 3.08 19.28 -25.58
CA LYS A 14 3.41 19.17 -24.15
C LYS A 14 4.04 17.81 -23.85
N VAL A 15 3.53 16.74 -24.46
CA VAL A 15 4.08 15.38 -24.34
C VAL A 15 5.50 15.31 -24.91
N LYS A 16 5.72 15.82 -26.13
CA LYS A 16 7.04 15.85 -26.77
C LYS A 16 8.06 16.67 -25.96
N ASN A 17 7.66 17.81 -25.39
CA ASN A 17 8.57 18.65 -24.61
C ASN A 17 9.00 17.99 -23.30
N VAL A 18 8.11 17.25 -22.64
CA VAL A 18 8.44 16.52 -21.41
C VAL A 18 9.36 15.32 -21.72
N PHE A 19 9.08 14.54 -22.76
CA PHE A 19 9.96 13.43 -23.16
C PHE A 19 11.34 13.91 -23.63
N ASN A 20 11.42 15.04 -24.33
CA ASN A 20 12.69 15.63 -24.77
C ASN A 20 13.51 16.24 -23.62
N ALA A 21 12.86 16.74 -22.57
CA ALA A 21 13.53 17.20 -21.35
C ALA A 21 14.11 16.03 -20.53
N ILE A 22 13.41 14.89 -20.48
CA ILE A 22 13.89 13.65 -19.82
C ILE A 22 15.09 13.02 -20.56
N ALA A 23 15.22 13.24 -21.87
CA ALA A 23 16.27 12.64 -22.70
C ALA A 23 17.61 13.42 -22.70
N LYS A 24 17.64 14.68 -22.24
CA LYS A 24 18.88 15.47 -22.17
C LYS A 24 19.42 15.46 -20.74
N LYS A 25 20.45 14.67 -20.47
CA LYS A 25 21.34 14.92 -19.32
C LYS A 25 22.16 16.17 -19.62
N PRO A 26 22.05 17.28 -18.87
CA PRO A 26 23.08 18.29 -18.89
C PRO A 26 24.23 17.80 -18.02
N SER A 27 25.42 17.72 -18.60
CA SER A 27 26.67 17.73 -17.87
C SER A 27 26.86 19.12 -17.26
N GLY A 28 26.41 19.30 -16.02
CA GLY A 28 26.56 20.56 -15.30
C GLY A 28 25.69 20.59 -14.05
N THR A 29 26.23 21.15 -12.97
CA THR A 29 25.59 21.37 -11.68
C THR A 29 24.41 22.34 -11.80
N ASN A 30 23.30 21.90 -12.40
CA ASN A 30 22.08 22.68 -12.44
C ASN A 30 21.25 22.31 -11.20
N THR A 31 21.15 23.25 -10.26
CA THR A 31 20.30 23.13 -9.08
C THR A 31 18.84 23.22 -9.52
N TYR A 32 18.23 22.08 -9.87
CA TYR A 32 16.80 22.00 -10.16
C TYR A 32 16.00 22.45 -8.93
N ASN A 33 15.11 23.42 -9.12
CA ASN A 33 14.24 23.90 -8.06
C ASN A 33 13.14 22.86 -7.79
N ILE A 34 13.35 22.07 -6.74
CA ILE A 34 12.39 21.14 -6.16
C ILE A 34 11.80 21.70 -4.84
N GLU A 35 12.20 22.91 -4.45
CA GLU A 35 11.76 23.57 -3.22
C GLU A 35 10.35 24.12 -3.42
N GLY A 36 9.45 23.77 -2.51
CA GLY A 36 8.07 24.27 -2.49
C GLY A 36 7.00 23.31 -3.04
N VAL A 37 7.37 22.17 -3.65
CA VAL A 37 6.36 21.16 -4.03
C VAL A 37 5.99 20.33 -2.79
N SER A 38 4.76 20.50 -2.31
CA SER A 38 4.25 19.81 -1.12
C SER A 38 4.04 18.32 -1.37
N ALA A 39 4.72 17.48 -0.58
CA ALA A 39 4.54 16.03 -0.64
C ALA A 39 3.11 15.58 -0.38
N ASN A 40 2.43 16.30 0.50
CA ASN A 40 1.04 16.01 0.85
C ASN A 40 0.11 16.36 -0.32
N GLU A 41 0.32 17.47 -1.02
CA GLU A 41 -0.52 17.82 -2.18
C GLU A 41 -0.35 16.81 -3.32
N ILE A 42 0.88 16.33 -3.56
CA ILE A 42 1.13 15.26 -4.54
C ILE A 42 0.47 13.95 -4.10
N LEU A 43 0.55 13.61 -2.80
CA LEU A 43 -0.09 12.41 -2.27
C LEU A 43 -1.62 12.48 -2.44
N ASP A 44 -2.22 13.61 -2.06
CA ASP A 44 -3.64 13.88 -2.19
C ASP A 44 -4.07 13.76 -3.66
N PHE A 45 -3.31 14.34 -4.59
CA PHE A 45 -3.53 14.20 -6.02
C PHE A 45 -3.48 12.73 -6.49
N VAL A 46 -2.49 11.95 -6.05
CA VAL A 46 -2.35 10.54 -6.45
C VAL A 46 -3.51 9.70 -5.92
N ILE A 47 -3.89 9.88 -4.65
CA ILE A 47 -4.99 9.15 -4.00
C ILE A 47 -6.34 9.51 -4.66
N THR A 48 -6.56 10.80 -4.97
CA THR A 48 -7.84 11.26 -5.55
C THR A 48 -7.98 10.89 -7.01
N THR A 49 -6.91 11.00 -7.80
CA THR A 49 -6.96 10.82 -9.25
C THR A 49 -6.84 9.36 -9.65
N PHE A 50 -5.98 8.60 -8.96
CA PHE A 50 -5.61 7.25 -9.39
C PHE A 50 -6.05 6.15 -8.41
N GLU A 51 -6.39 6.51 -7.18
CA GLU A 51 -6.71 5.61 -6.06
C GLU A 51 -5.58 4.61 -5.76
N ASN A 52 -5.39 3.59 -6.61
CA ASN A 52 -4.43 2.49 -6.46
C ASN A 52 -3.08 2.76 -7.14
N GLY A 53 -2.69 4.03 -7.31
CA GLY A 53 -1.45 4.43 -7.97
C GLY A 53 -1.54 4.47 -9.50
N CYS A 54 -0.44 4.87 -10.14
CA CYS A 54 -0.40 5.16 -11.57
C CYS A 54 0.97 4.87 -12.19
N THR A 55 1.00 4.77 -13.51
CA THR A 55 2.28 4.79 -14.23
C THR A 55 2.92 6.17 -14.11
N PHE A 56 4.25 6.24 -14.20
CA PHE A 56 4.95 7.52 -14.15
C PHE A 56 4.54 8.44 -15.32
N GLU A 57 4.26 7.87 -16.49
CA GLU A 57 3.76 8.61 -17.65
C GLU A 57 2.38 9.23 -17.37
N ASP A 58 1.43 8.44 -16.87
CA ASP A 58 0.09 8.94 -16.52
C ASP A 58 0.15 10.05 -15.46
N PHE A 59 1.04 9.89 -14.47
CA PHE A 59 1.28 10.91 -13.46
C PHE A 59 1.73 12.24 -14.09
N VAL A 60 2.79 12.20 -14.91
CA VAL A 60 3.37 13.39 -15.53
C VAL A 60 2.39 14.06 -16.51
N LEU A 61 1.54 13.29 -17.18
CA LEU A 61 0.54 13.82 -18.09
C LEU A 61 -0.58 14.60 -17.38
N GLN A 62 -0.96 14.16 -16.17
CA GLN A 62 -2.12 14.69 -15.45
C GLN A 62 -1.75 15.65 -14.32
N CYS A 63 -0.57 15.50 -13.72
CA CYS A 63 -0.10 16.35 -12.62
C CYS A 63 0.39 17.69 -13.15
N ASN A 64 -0.16 18.78 -12.64
CA ASN A 64 0.26 20.15 -12.93
C ASN A 64 0.85 20.87 -11.71
N LEU A 65 1.12 20.13 -10.62
CA LEU A 65 1.62 20.67 -9.35
C LEU A 65 3.14 20.89 -9.34
N PHE A 66 3.86 20.33 -10.31
CA PHE A 66 5.29 20.55 -10.47
C PHE A 66 5.57 21.73 -11.42
N PRO A 67 6.56 22.59 -11.11
CA PRO A 67 7.05 23.57 -12.08
C PRO A 67 7.71 22.85 -13.28
N SER A 68 7.70 23.50 -14.45
CA SER A 68 8.24 22.91 -15.69
C SER A 68 9.72 22.53 -15.63
N SER A 69 10.49 23.12 -14.70
CA SER A 69 11.91 22.86 -14.48
C SER A 69 12.19 21.77 -13.44
N ALA A 70 11.17 21.16 -12.83
CA ALA A 70 11.36 20.20 -11.76
C ALA A 70 11.97 18.88 -12.24
N ASP A 71 12.88 18.35 -11.43
CA ASP A 71 13.34 16.96 -11.52
C ASP A 71 12.39 16.05 -10.74
N ILE A 72 11.26 15.69 -11.37
CA ILE A 72 10.19 14.89 -10.76
C ILE A 72 10.70 13.52 -10.28
N PRO A 73 11.52 12.75 -11.04
CA PRO A 73 12.06 11.49 -10.54
C PRO A 73 12.86 11.66 -9.25
N ARG A 74 13.78 12.63 -9.20
CA ARG A 74 14.58 12.90 -8.00
C ARG A 74 13.72 13.37 -6.82
N TRP A 75 12.64 14.10 -7.09
CA TRP A 75 11.68 14.47 -6.06
C TRP A 75 11.04 13.23 -5.43
N PHE A 76 10.55 12.28 -6.22
CA PHE A 76 9.94 11.05 -5.67
C PHE A 76 10.93 10.20 -4.87
N GLU A 77 12.20 10.16 -5.29
CA GLU A 77 13.26 9.45 -4.56
C GLU A 77 13.52 10.02 -3.16
N LYS A 78 13.17 11.28 -2.91
CA LYS A 78 13.25 11.91 -1.58
C LYS A 78 11.98 11.74 -0.73
N HIS A 79 10.89 11.25 -1.30
CA HIS A 79 9.57 11.18 -0.65
C HIS A 79 9.06 9.75 -0.49
N LEU A 80 9.95 8.83 -0.11
CA LEU A 80 9.64 7.41 0.11
C LEU A 80 8.73 7.16 1.33
N THR A 81 8.50 8.17 2.17
CA THR A 81 7.52 8.09 3.26
C THR A 81 6.07 8.28 2.78
N GLN A 82 5.88 8.80 1.57
CA GLN A 82 4.58 9.06 0.94
C GLN A 82 4.33 8.16 -0.29
N PHE A 83 5.36 7.50 -0.82
CA PHE A 83 5.22 6.72 -2.05
C PHE A 83 6.10 5.48 -2.05
N HIS A 84 5.54 4.39 -2.57
CA HIS A 84 6.37 3.31 -3.13
C HIS A 84 6.64 3.61 -4.60
N ILE A 85 7.93 3.56 -4.99
CA ILE A 85 8.36 3.77 -6.36
C ILE A 85 8.88 2.48 -6.98
N PHE A 86 8.33 2.12 -8.13
CA PHE A 86 8.74 0.94 -8.86
C PHE A 86 9.69 1.36 -9.97
N LYS A 87 10.98 1.00 -9.84
CA LYS A 87 12.01 1.37 -10.83
C LYS A 87 12.42 0.22 -11.71
N LYS A 88 12.62 0.48 -12.99
CA LYS A 88 13.24 -0.45 -13.94
C LYS A 88 14.31 0.27 -14.73
N ASN A 89 15.53 -0.27 -14.72
CA ASN A 89 16.69 0.37 -15.36
C ASN A 89 16.85 1.84 -14.92
N GLU A 90 16.75 2.09 -13.61
CA GLU A 90 16.79 3.42 -12.97
C GLU A 90 15.67 4.41 -13.37
N LYS A 91 14.69 4.00 -14.19
CA LYS A 91 13.51 4.81 -14.51
C LYS A 91 12.34 4.44 -13.62
N ILE A 92 11.60 5.44 -13.13
CA ILE A 92 10.34 5.21 -12.41
C ILE A 92 9.29 4.75 -13.43
N GLU A 93 8.72 3.58 -13.19
CA GLU A 93 7.66 2.99 -14.02
C GLU A 93 6.28 3.21 -13.40
N TYR A 94 6.20 3.12 -12.07
CA TYR A 94 4.94 3.19 -11.32
C TYR A 94 5.13 3.87 -9.97
N ILE A 95 4.11 4.62 -9.57
CA ILE A 95 4.00 5.30 -8.28
C ILE A 95 2.77 4.76 -7.57
N LEU A 96 2.95 4.32 -6.33
CA LEU A 96 1.88 3.83 -5.47
C LEU A 96 1.79 4.71 -4.21
N PRO A 97 0.61 5.24 -3.85
CA PRO A 97 0.47 6.07 -2.66
C PRO A 97 0.72 5.23 -1.41
N TYR A 98 1.48 5.80 -0.48
CA TYR A 98 1.91 5.16 0.76
C TYR A 98 1.93 6.20 1.87
N VAL A 99 1.69 5.82 3.12
CA VAL A 99 1.88 6.75 4.24
C VAL A 99 2.55 5.95 5.34
N LYS A 100 3.86 6.10 5.49
CA LYS A 100 4.70 5.23 6.34
C LYS A 100 4.14 5.00 7.75
N THR A 101 3.51 6.01 8.33
CA THR A 101 2.98 6.00 9.69
C THR A 101 1.54 5.49 9.79
N ALA A 102 0.78 5.44 8.69
CA ALA A 102 -0.63 5.09 8.68
C ALA A 102 -0.84 3.57 8.55
N ASP A 103 -0.59 2.82 9.62
CA ASP A 103 -0.76 1.35 9.61
C ASP A 103 -1.89 0.89 10.53
N ILE A 104 -2.30 -0.37 10.38
CA ILE A 104 -3.27 -1.03 11.26
C ILE A 104 -2.58 -1.59 12.51
N CYS A 105 -3.25 -1.46 13.66
CA CYS A 105 -2.69 -1.92 14.93
C CYS A 105 -2.65 -3.44 14.98
N PHE A 106 -1.46 -4.00 15.14
CA PHE A 106 -1.27 -5.45 15.31
C PHE A 106 -1.92 -5.97 16.58
N GLY A 107 -1.68 -5.32 17.72
CA GLY A 107 -2.24 -5.73 19.01
C GLY A 107 -3.77 -5.74 19.01
N TYR A 108 -4.39 -4.70 18.45
CA TYR A 108 -5.84 -4.66 18.26
C TYR A 108 -6.38 -5.80 17.40
N ASN A 109 -5.63 -6.18 16.35
CA ASN A 109 -5.94 -7.30 15.46
C ASN A 109 -5.42 -8.66 15.99
N ASN A 110 -4.94 -8.73 17.24
CA ASN A 110 -4.44 -9.98 17.82
C ASN A 110 -5.60 -10.99 17.95
N PRO A 111 -5.50 -12.18 17.34
CA PRO A 111 -6.56 -13.19 17.40
C PRO A 111 -6.86 -13.71 18.81
N ARG A 112 -5.86 -13.70 19.71
CA ARG A 112 -6.01 -14.13 21.11
C ARG A 112 -6.78 -13.09 21.94
N PHE A 113 -6.62 -11.81 21.62
CA PHE A 113 -7.23 -10.69 22.35
C PHE A 113 -7.83 -9.62 21.41
N PRO A 114 -8.80 -9.98 20.55
CA PRO A 114 -9.30 -9.08 19.52
C PRO A 114 -10.00 -7.87 20.15
N GLY A 115 -9.69 -6.69 19.63
CA GLY A 115 -10.24 -5.42 20.09
C GLY A 115 -9.52 -4.84 21.30
N LYS A 116 -8.53 -5.55 21.86
CA LYS A 116 -7.70 -5.05 22.97
C LYS A 116 -6.38 -4.51 22.42
N CYS A 117 -6.01 -3.32 22.87
CA CYS A 117 -4.72 -2.72 22.57
C CYS A 117 -4.12 -2.21 23.88
N SER A 118 -2.93 -2.70 24.25
CA SER A 118 -2.24 -2.33 25.50
C SER A 118 -1.89 -0.84 25.56
N TYR A 119 -1.76 -0.19 24.40
CA TYR A 119 -1.48 1.24 24.28
C TYR A 119 -2.75 2.11 24.28
N SER A 120 -3.94 1.50 24.13
CA SER A 120 -5.24 2.18 24.15
C SER A 120 -5.21 3.53 23.43
N VAL A 121 -5.31 4.65 24.16
CA VAL A 121 -5.33 6.03 23.65
C VAL A 121 -3.99 6.52 23.08
N LYS A 122 -2.85 5.95 23.50
CA LYS A 122 -1.51 6.29 23.03
C LYS A 122 -1.10 5.52 21.77
N CYS A 123 -1.96 4.64 21.25
CA CYS A 123 -1.63 3.90 20.04
C CYS A 123 -1.58 4.85 18.83
N HIS A 124 -0.59 4.66 17.96
CA HIS A 124 -0.41 5.45 16.73
C HIS A 124 -0.91 4.72 15.47
N PHE A 125 -1.61 3.60 15.65
CA PHE A 125 -2.09 2.75 14.57
C PHE A 125 -3.61 2.62 14.59
N PHE A 126 -4.20 2.43 13.41
CA PHE A 126 -5.65 2.30 13.26
C PHE A 126 -6.18 1.06 13.99
N HIS A 127 -7.17 1.28 14.85
CA HIS A 127 -7.95 0.24 15.51
C HIS A 127 -9.11 -0.17 14.61
N VAL A 128 -8.78 -0.89 13.54
CA VAL A 128 -9.73 -1.36 12.53
C VAL A 128 -9.46 -2.82 12.19
N CYS A 129 -10.52 -3.56 11.84
CA CYS A 129 -10.41 -4.94 11.40
C CYS A 129 -9.59 -5.05 10.11
N ARG A 130 -8.53 -5.87 10.14
CA ARG A 130 -7.70 -6.15 8.96
C ARG A 130 -8.50 -6.74 7.79
N ARG A 131 -9.56 -7.53 8.05
CA ARG A 131 -10.42 -8.10 7.00
C ARG A 131 -11.28 -7.01 6.33
N PHE A 132 -11.81 -6.08 7.12
CA PHE A 132 -12.54 -4.92 6.63
C PHE A 132 -11.67 -4.05 5.72
N VAL A 133 -10.43 -3.75 6.13
CA VAL A 133 -9.49 -2.97 5.32
C VAL A 133 -9.20 -3.66 3.98
N ARG A 134 -9.10 -4.98 3.99
CA ARG A 134 -8.83 -5.79 2.80
C ARG A 134 -10.05 -6.03 1.91
N ASN A 135 -11.22 -5.51 2.28
CA ASN A 135 -12.50 -5.80 1.64
C ASN A 135 -12.75 -7.32 1.51
N ILE A 136 -12.36 -8.08 2.54
CA ILE A 136 -12.68 -9.50 2.67
C ILE A 136 -13.84 -9.62 3.64
N TYR A 137 -14.75 -10.58 3.38
CA TYR A 137 -15.82 -10.90 4.30
C TYR A 137 -15.26 -11.24 5.70
N CYS A 138 -15.84 -10.60 6.71
CA CYS A 138 -15.55 -10.85 8.11
C CYS A 138 -16.59 -11.83 8.67
N ASN A 139 -16.26 -13.13 8.64
CA ASN A 139 -17.18 -14.21 9.00
C ASN A 139 -17.37 -14.34 10.53
N PHE A 140 -16.71 -13.48 11.33
CA PHE A 140 -16.83 -13.51 12.78
C PHE A 140 -18.16 -12.87 13.20
N LYS A 141 -19.13 -13.72 13.53
CA LYS A 141 -20.34 -13.33 14.27
C LYS A 141 -19.92 -12.52 15.50
N GLY A 142 -20.33 -11.26 15.58
CA GLY A 142 -19.94 -10.37 16.68
C GLY A 142 -18.45 -10.01 16.70
N CYS A 143 -17.83 -9.79 15.53
CA CYS A 143 -16.46 -9.30 15.42
C CYS A 143 -16.24 -8.11 16.38
N LYS A 144 -15.31 -8.25 17.32
CA LYS A 144 -14.99 -7.21 18.32
C LYS A 144 -14.13 -6.07 17.76
N LEU A 145 -13.80 -6.13 16.47
CA LEU A 145 -12.98 -5.15 15.77
C LEU A 145 -13.86 -4.18 15.00
N ALA A 146 -13.47 -2.90 14.97
CA ALA A 146 -14.18 -1.87 14.23
C ALA A 146 -14.19 -2.15 12.72
N HIS A 147 -15.34 -1.96 12.09
CA HIS A 147 -15.56 -2.06 10.64
C HIS A 147 -15.89 -0.68 10.03
N ASP A 148 -15.31 0.36 10.61
CA ASP A 148 -15.37 1.74 10.15
C ASP A 148 -14.19 2.53 10.77
N PHE A 149 -14.03 3.77 10.34
CA PHE A 149 -13.00 4.68 10.85
C PHE A 149 -13.55 5.78 11.77
N THR A 150 -14.82 5.69 12.17
CA THR A 150 -15.56 6.79 12.81
C THR A 150 -15.29 6.92 14.30
N ASN A 151 -14.79 5.88 14.97
CA ASN A 151 -14.47 5.97 16.39
C ASN A 151 -13.43 7.07 16.67
N ALA A 152 -13.46 7.64 17.87
CA ALA A 152 -12.63 8.80 18.23
C ALA A 152 -11.13 8.57 18.00
N HIS A 153 -10.64 7.36 18.25
CA HIS A 153 -9.24 7.00 18.04
C HIS A 153 -8.85 7.04 16.55
N ASN A 154 -9.62 6.36 15.70
CA ASN A 154 -9.39 6.32 14.26
C ASN A 154 -9.59 7.70 13.63
N SER A 155 -10.60 8.46 14.06
CA SER A 155 -10.83 9.84 13.60
C SER A 155 -9.64 10.75 13.89
N ARG A 156 -9.04 10.67 15.09
CA ARG A 156 -7.80 11.39 15.41
C ARG A 156 -6.66 11.00 14.48
N LEU A 157 -6.47 9.71 14.20
CA LEU A 157 -5.42 9.23 13.31
C LEU A 157 -5.65 9.62 11.85
N LEU A 158 -6.91 9.69 11.41
CA LEU A 158 -7.25 10.22 10.09
C LEU A 158 -6.74 11.66 9.97
N THR A 159 -7.07 12.54 10.92
CA THR A 159 -6.58 13.93 10.93
C THR A 159 -5.05 13.99 11.03
N GLN A 160 -4.44 13.20 11.91
CA GLN A 160 -2.98 13.17 12.09
C GLN A 160 -2.24 12.79 10.80
N PHE A 161 -2.81 11.88 10.01
CA PHE A 161 -2.22 11.42 8.75
C PHE A 161 -2.81 12.12 7.51
N ARG A 162 -3.66 13.15 7.70
CA ARG A 162 -4.34 13.90 6.64
C ARG A 162 -5.20 13.02 5.72
N LEU A 163 -5.85 12.01 6.28
CA LEU A 163 -6.70 11.06 5.55
C LEU A 163 -8.20 11.30 5.75
N GLU A 164 -8.59 12.30 6.56
CA GLU A 164 -9.98 12.56 6.96
C GLU A 164 -10.89 12.98 5.80
N ASN A 165 -10.33 13.54 4.73
CA ASN A 165 -11.08 13.98 3.55
C ASN A 165 -11.17 12.90 2.46
N PHE A 166 -10.58 11.73 2.67
CA PHE A 166 -10.67 10.62 1.73
C PHE A 166 -11.85 9.72 2.02
N SER A 167 -12.38 9.10 0.96
CA SER A 167 -13.39 8.05 1.10
C SER A 167 -12.81 6.84 1.81
N GLU A 168 -13.68 6.05 2.44
CA GLU A 168 -13.29 4.77 3.07
C GLU A 168 -12.49 3.87 2.11
N LYS A 169 -12.89 3.81 0.84
CA LYS A 169 -12.20 3.04 -0.21
C LYS A 169 -10.75 3.50 -0.38
N GLN A 170 -10.53 4.82 -0.46
CA GLN A 170 -9.20 5.41 -0.61
C GLN A 170 -8.34 5.18 0.62
N ILE A 171 -8.90 5.36 1.83
CA ILE A 171 -8.21 5.07 3.10
C ILE A 171 -7.79 3.60 3.12
N LYS A 172 -8.70 2.67 2.82
CA LYS A 172 -8.40 1.24 2.73
C LYS A 172 -7.30 0.94 1.72
N THR A 173 -7.28 1.61 0.56
CA THR A 173 -6.21 1.47 -0.43
C THR A 173 -4.86 1.88 0.16
N VAL A 174 -4.75 3.05 0.78
CA VAL A 174 -3.49 3.52 1.41
C VAL A 174 -3.01 2.51 2.46
N LEU A 175 -3.90 2.06 3.34
CA LEU A 175 -3.56 1.06 4.37
C LEU A 175 -3.12 -0.29 3.77
N ASN A 176 -3.73 -0.72 2.66
CA ASN A 176 -3.33 -1.96 1.99
C ASN A 176 -1.98 -1.85 1.28
N ASN A 177 -1.50 -0.64 0.99
CA ASN A 177 -0.22 -0.41 0.32
C ASN A 177 0.99 -0.52 1.27
N HIS A 178 0.81 -0.85 2.55
CA HIS A 178 1.92 -1.10 3.48
C HIS A 178 2.71 -2.38 3.17
N PHE A 179 2.08 -3.34 2.49
CA PHE A 179 2.71 -4.61 2.15
C PHE A 179 2.33 -5.04 0.73
N PRO A 180 3.24 -5.73 0.01
CA PRO A 180 2.94 -6.22 -1.31
C PRO A 180 1.79 -7.23 -1.28
N SER A 181 0.99 -7.21 -2.35
CA SER A 181 -0.10 -8.16 -2.57
C SER A 181 0.29 -9.19 -3.62
N ILE A 182 -0.27 -10.40 -3.53
CA ILE A 182 -0.21 -11.36 -4.64
C ILE A 182 -1.13 -10.89 -5.76
N CYS A 183 -0.65 -10.98 -7.00
CA CYS A 183 -1.45 -10.73 -8.18
C CYS A 183 -2.60 -11.74 -8.25
N ARG A 184 -3.83 -11.24 -8.19
CA ARG A 184 -5.04 -12.06 -8.28
C ARG A 184 -5.07 -12.89 -9.57
N ASP A 185 -4.86 -12.25 -10.72
CA ASP A 185 -4.89 -12.94 -12.01
C ASP A 185 -3.87 -14.09 -12.06
N TYR A 186 -2.64 -13.83 -11.63
CA TYR A 186 -1.59 -14.85 -11.59
C TYR A 186 -1.93 -15.98 -10.62
N SER A 187 -2.42 -15.64 -9.43
CA SER A 187 -2.73 -16.60 -8.37
C SER A 187 -3.90 -17.53 -8.72
N PHE A 188 -4.75 -17.17 -9.67
CA PHE A 188 -5.91 -18.00 -10.05
C PHE A 188 -5.81 -18.57 -11.48
N ASN A 189 -5.20 -17.84 -12.42
CA ASN A 189 -5.19 -18.20 -13.84
C ASN A 189 -3.80 -18.55 -14.37
N GLU A 190 -2.77 -18.64 -13.51
CA GLU A 190 -1.35 -18.88 -13.85
C GLU A 190 -0.70 -17.77 -14.70
N LYS A 191 -1.51 -16.89 -15.30
CA LYS A 191 -1.13 -15.77 -16.13
C LYS A 191 -1.64 -14.47 -15.53
N CYS A 192 -0.80 -13.46 -15.54
CA CYS A 192 -1.20 -12.09 -15.22
C CYS A 192 -1.64 -11.39 -16.51
N LYS A 193 -2.85 -10.82 -16.54
CA LYS A 193 -3.37 -10.10 -17.72
C LYS A 193 -2.53 -8.86 -18.05
N VAL A 194 -2.03 -8.19 -17.00
CA VAL A 194 -1.12 -7.04 -17.11
C VAL A 194 0.30 -7.48 -17.52
N GLY A 195 0.65 -8.75 -17.27
CA GLY A 195 1.96 -9.32 -17.54
C GLY A 195 3.02 -8.91 -16.51
N THR A 196 4.19 -9.57 -16.59
CA THR A 196 5.34 -9.35 -15.70
C THR A 196 6.06 -8.01 -15.92
N LYS A 197 5.73 -7.28 -16.98
CA LYS A 197 6.40 -6.00 -17.27
C LYS A 197 5.81 -4.82 -16.51
N LYS A 198 4.54 -4.91 -16.08
CA LYS A 198 3.77 -3.79 -15.51
C LYS A 198 3.01 -4.12 -14.22
N CYS A 199 2.90 -5.40 -13.83
CA CYS A 199 2.10 -5.77 -12.66
C CYS A 199 2.81 -5.46 -11.34
N VAL A 200 2.33 -4.49 -10.58
CA VAL A 200 2.91 -4.10 -9.28
C VAL A 200 2.66 -5.09 -8.12
N ASN A 201 2.07 -6.25 -8.42
CA ASN A 201 1.77 -7.31 -7.46
C ASN A 201 2.67 -8.52 -7.67
N LEU A 202 2.92 -9.27 -6.61
CA LEU A 202 3.75 -10.48 -6.64
C LEU A 202 3.09 -11.56 -7.49
N HIS A 203 3.87 -12.16 -8.38
CA HIS A 203 3.49 -13.37 -9.08
C HIS A 203 3.94 -14.54 -8.22
N LEU A 204 3.08 -15.00 -7.32
CA LEU A 204 3.34 -16.08 -6.39
C LEU A 204 2.09 -16.98 -6.30
N CYS A 205 2.27 -18.27 -6.04
CA CYS A 205 1.15 -19.15 -5.72
C CYS A 205 0.52 -18.74 -4.37
N GLY A 206 -0.77 -18.39 -4.38
CA GLY A 206 -1.51 -18.05 -3.16
C GLY A 206 -1.54 -19.20 -2.14
N SER A 207 -1.70 -20.44 -2.59
CA SER A 207 -1.72 -21.62 -1.72
C SER A 207 -0.38 -21.91 -1.05
N TYR A 208 0.74 -21.63 -1.73
CA TYR A 208 2.09 -21.80 -1.18
C TYR A 208 2.31 -20.91 0.05
N LYS A 209 1.82 -19.67 0.00
CA LYS A 209 1.90 -18.73 1.12
C LYS A 209 1.23 -19.26 2.39
N PHE A 210 0.25 -20.17 2.27
CA PHE A 210 -0.43 -20.80 3.40
C PHE A 210 0.09 -22.20 3.74
N GLY A 211 1.17 -22.67 3.09
CA GLY A 211 1.67 -24.04 3.28
C GLY A 211 0.76 -25.12 2.69
N LYS A 212 -0.22 -24.75 1.85
CA LYS A 212 -1.23 -25.65 1.26
C LYS A 212 -0.90 -26.05 -0.18
N CYS A 213 0.35 -25.92 -0.60
CA CYS A 213 0.77 -26.25 -1.97
C CYS A 213 2.02 -27.12 -1.94
N GLU A 214 1.93 -28.27 -2.60
CA GLU A 214 3.04 -29.19 -2.79
C GLU A 214 3.99 -28.70 -3.90
N GLU A 215 5.21 -29.22 -3.88
CA GLU A 215 6.21 -29.03 -4.94
C GLU A 215 6.34 -30.33 -5.76
N PRO A 216 6.21 -30.29 -7.09
CA PRO A 216 5.97 -29.10 -7.92
C PRO A 216 4.52 -28.61 -7.83
N CYS A 217 4.33 -27.28 -7.93
CA CYS A 217 2.99 -26.69 -7.94
C CYS A 217 2.11 -27.29 -9.06
N LYS A 218 0.98 -27.90 -8.70
CA LYS A 218 -0.02 -28.45 -9.64
C LYS A 218 -0.44 -27.45 -10.73
N TYR A 219 -0.51 -26.17 -10.38
CA TYR A 219 -0.91 -25.07 -11.27
C TYR A 219 0.27 -24.33 -11.90
N LYS A 220 1.49 -24.91 -11.85
CA LYS A 220 2.71 -24.32 -12.46
C LYS A 220 3.01 -22.87 -12.04
N ARG A 221 2.48 -22.45 -10.88
CA ARG A 221 2.71 -21.12 -10.30
C ARG A 221 4.04 -21.15 -9.56
N THR A 222 4.75 -20.02 -9.58
CA THR A 222 6.03 -19.92 -8.88
C THR A 222 5.83 -19.85 -7.36
N HIS A 223 6.66 -20.55 -6.62
CA HIS A 223 6.85 -20.41 -5.17
C HIS A 223 8.10 -19.57 -4.84
N LYS A 224 8.83 -19.13 -5.88
CA LYS A 224 10.10 -18.41 -5.74
C LYS A 224 9.88 -16.90 -5.68
N LEU A 225 10.14 -16.30 -4.52
CA LEU A 225 10.25 -14.84 -4.36
C LEU A 225 11.47 -14.27 -5.12
N SER A 226 12.46 -15.11 -5.45
CA SER A 226 13.69 -14.70 -6.12
C SER A 226 13.58 -14.46 -7.63
N LYS A 227 12.42 -14.71 -8.24
CA LYS A 227 12.15 -14.37 -9.65
C LYS A 227 12.27 -12.86 -9.87
N ASP A 228 12.80 -12.44 -11.03
CA ASP A 228 13.08 -11.02 -11.33
C ASP A 228 11.89 -10.10 -11.09
N HIS A 229 10.69 -10.51 -11.53
CA HIS A 229 9.44 -9.79 -11.28
C HIS A 229 9.17 -9.58 -9.79
N ASN A 230 9.29 -10.64 -8.98
CA ASN A 230 9.01 -10.57 -7.55
C ASN A 230 10.07 -9.74 -6.82
N LYS A 231 11.36 -9.85 -7.20
CA LYS A 231 12.44 -8.99 -6.69
C LYS A 231 12.19 -7.52 -7.01
N TRP A 232 11.68 -7.23 -8.22
CA TRP A 232 11.32 -5.87 -8.63
C TRP A 232 10.20 -5.28 -7.76
N VAL A 233 9.13 -6.04 -7.52
CA VAL A 233 8.05 -5.64 -6.60
C VAL A 233 8.60 -5.47 -5.19
N LEU A 234 9.30 -6.46 -4.62
CA LEU A 234 9.81 -6.41 -3.25
C LEU A 234 10.79 -5.25 -3.02
N ARG A 235 11.55 -4.82 -4.05
CA ARG A 235 12.42 -3.65 -3.95
C ARG A 235 11.63 -2.36 -3.69
N ALA A 236 10.48 -2.18 -4.34
CA ALA A 236 9.65 -0.99 -4.17
C ALA A 236 9.08 -0.85 -2.74
N PHE A 237 8.90 -1.99 -2.05
CA PHE A 237 8.43 -2.06 -0.66
C PHE A 237 9.58 -2.14 0.36
N GLU A 238 10.85 -2.01 -0.06
CA GLU A 238 12.02 -2.16 0.83
C GLU A 238 12.11 -3.54 1.51
N MET A 239 11.58 -4.58 0.84
CA MET A 239 11.49 -5.96 1.33
C MET A 239 12.36 -6.96 0.53
N ARG A 240 13.15 -6.50 -0.45
CA ARG A 240 13.92 -7.38 -1.34
C ARG A 240 14.82 -8.36 -0.58
N ASP A 241 15.45 -7.87 0.48
CA ASP A 241 16.50 -8.58 1.22
C ASP A 241 15.96 -9.15 2.54
N TRP A 242 14.64 -9.14 2.75
CA TRP A 242 14.02 -9.74 3.93
C TRP A 242 14.02 -11.27 3.85
N PRO A 243 14.02 -11.97 5.00
CA PRO A 243 13.79 -13.41 5.05
C PRO A 243 12.45 -13.81 4.41
N ALA A 244 12.43 -14.93 3.68
CA ALA A 244 11.26 -15.37 2.93
C ALA A 244 10.03 -15.61 3.84
N ASP A 245 10.22 -16.19 5.02
CA ASP A 245 9.14 -16.44 5.98
C ASP A 245 8.53 -15.11 6.46
N LYS A 246 9.36 -14.09 6.73
CA LYS A 246 8.93 -12.74 7.11
C LYS A 246 8.13 -12.08 5.98
N ILE A 247 8.57 -12.24 4.73
CA ILE A 247 7.83 -11.75 3.56
C ILE A 247 6.47 -12.45 3.46
N LEU A 248 6.41 -13.77 3.51
CA LEU A 248 5.18 -14.55 3.39
C LEU A 248 4.15 -14.25 4.49
N LYS A 249 4.60 -13.96 5.72
CA LYS A 249 3.74 -13.52 6.84
C LYS A 249 3.07 -12.16 6.60
N ASN A 250 3.70 -11.29 5.80
CA ASN A 250 3.24 -9.91 5.60
C ASN A 250 2.51 -9.68 4.26
N ILE A 251 2.69 -10.56 3.27
CA ILE A 251 2.00 -10.45 1.98
C ILE A 251 0.48 -10.65 2.11
N TYR A 252 -0.27 -9.84 1.37
CA TYR A 252 -1.70 -10.00 1.19
C TYR A 252 -2.04 -10.96 0.03
N VAL A 253 -3.02 -11.85 0.22
CA VAL A 253 -3.60 -12.67 -0.84
C VAL A 253 -5.01 -12.18 -1.12
N PRO A 254 -5.29 -11.58 -2.28
CA PRO A 254 -6.62 -11.11 -2.60
C PRO A 254 -7.60 -12.29 -2.73
N PRO A 255 -8.87 -12.14 -2.32
CA PRO A 255 -9.86 -13.19 -2.43
C PRO A 255 -10.21 -13.49 -3.90
N LYS A 256 -10.72 -14.69 -4.15
CA LYS A 256 -11.17 -15.12 -5.50
C LYS A 256 -12.37 -14.30 -5.97
N ARG A 257 -13.25 -13.87 -5.05
CA ARG A 257 -14.39 -12.97 -5.29
C ARG A 257 -14.29 -11.74 -4.38
N VAL A 258 -14.61 -10.56 -4.91
CA VAL A 258 -14.79 -9.37 -4.08
C VAL A 258 -16.26 -9.37 -3.65
N PRO A 259 -16.59 -9.34 -2.34
CA PRO A 259 -17.97 -9.21 -1.91
C PRO A 259 -18.57 -7.92 -2.51
N SER A 260 -19.69 -8.03 -3.21
CA SER A 260 -20.47 -6.86 -3.62
C SER A 260 -21.18 -6.29 -2.39
N TYR A 261 -20.91 -5.03 -2.02
CA TYR A 261 -21.67 -4.33 -0.98
C TYR A 261 -23.16 -4.27 -1.38
N PRO A 262 -24.10 -4.73 -0.54
CA PRO A 262 -25.46 -4.23 -0.63
C PRO A 262 -25.45 -2.78 -0.12
N ARG A 263 -25.81 -1.83 -0.99
CA ARG A 263 -26.22 -0.50 -0.55
C ARG A 263 -27.55 -0.67 0.19
N ASN A 264 -27.54 -0.71 1.51
CA ASN A 264 -28.74 -0.36 2.28
C ASN A 264 -28.32 0.38 3.54
N ALA A 265 -28.67 1.67 3.54
CA ALA A 265 -28.68 2.52 4.71
C ALA A 265 -29.90 2.15 5.55
N LYS A 266 -29.67 1.53 6.69
CA LYS A 266 -30.37 1.69 7.98
C LYS A 266 -29.87 0.60 8.91
N GLY A 267 -29.54 1.00 10.13
CA GLY A 267 -28.91 0.14 11.12
C GLY A 267 -29.73 -1.13 11.34
N ASP A 268 -29.19 -2.23 10.87
CA ASP A 268 -29.35 -3.57 11.42
C ASP A 268 -28.08 -4.35 11.09
N SER A 269 -27.70 -5.24 12.00
CA SER A 269 -26.46 -6.02 11.97
C SER A 269 -26.50 -7.05 10.84
N ASP A 270 -26.27 -6.62 9.60
CA ASP A 270 -26.42 -7.50 8.45
C ASP A 270 -25.17 -8.34 8.17
N HIS A 271 -25.35 -9.63 8.38
CA HIS A 271 -24.55 -10.71 7.86
C HIS A 271 -24.41 -10.61 6.34
N TYR A 272 -23.17 -10.59 5.82
CA TYR A 272 -22.97 -10.74 4.38
C TYR A 272 -23.32 -12.18 3.99
N LYS A 273 -24.20 -12.35 3.01
CA LYS A 273 -24.33 -13.62 2.29
C LYS A 273 -23.27 -13.66 1.20
N CYS A 274 -22.27 -14.52 1.37
CA CYS A 274 -21.54 -15.04 0.22
C CYS A 274 -22.49 -15.97 -0.55
N ILE A 275 -22.47 -15.90 -1.88
CA ILE A 275 -23.09 -16.93 -2.71
C ILE A 275 -22.23 -18.18 -2.52
N ASP A 276 -22.78 -19.16 -1.81
CA ASP A 276 -22.17 -20.46 -1.57
C ASP A 276 -21.99 -21.15 -2.92
N ASP A 277 -20.77 -21.21 -3.41
CA ASP A 277 -20.34 -22.22 -4.37
C ASP A 277 -19.29 -23.08 -3.65
N ASP A 278 -19.53 -24.38 -3.61
CA ASP A 278 -18.88 -25.39 -2.76
C ASP A 278 -17.37 -25.63 -3.02
N ASP A 279 -16.68 -24.73 -3.72
CA ASP A 279 -15.25 -24.85 -4.12
C ASP A 279 -14.28 -23.90 -3.37
N ASP A 280 -14.73 -23.20 -2.31
CA ASP A 280 -13.94 -22.17 -1.61
C ASP A 280 -13.12 -22.69 -0.40
N ASP A 281 -12.54 -23.89 -0.52
CA ASP A 281 -11.70 -24.53 0.50
C ASP A 281 -10.37 -23.79 0.81
N LEU A 282 -10.02 -22.80 0.00
CA LEU A 282 -8.87 -21.90 0.26
C LEU A 282 -9.03 -21.10 1.56
N TYR A 283 -10.26 -20.82 1.97
CA TYR A 283 -10.57 -19.97 3.13
C TYR A 283 -11.34 -20.68 4.25
N LYS A 284 -11.88 -21.90 4.02
CA LYS A 284 -12.64 -22.67 5.01
C LYS A 284 -11.81 -23.31 6.14
N GLY A 285 -10.49 -23.11 6.15
CA GLY A 285 -9.60 -23.65 7.19
C GLY A 285 -8.29 -22.88 7.29
N SER A 286 -8.33 -21.55 7.38
CA SER A 286 -7.16 -20.80 7.82
C SER A 286 -7.09 -20.89 9.35
N ASP A 287 -6.68 -22.05 9.85
CA ASP A 287 -6.13 -22.17 11.18
C ASP A 287 -5.03 -21.11 11.28
N PHE A 288 -5.19 -20.22 12.25
CA PHE A 288 -4.24 -19.18 12.53
C PHE A 288 -2.89 -19.84 12.78
N ILE A 289 -1.90 -19.54 11.95
CA ILE A 289 -0.51 -19.65 12.40
C ILE A 289 -0.43 -18.67 13.56
N ASP A 290 -0.26 -19.20 14.77
CA ASP A 290 0.08 -18.45 15.96
C ASP A 290 1.22 -17.50 15.61
N LEU A 291 0.89 -16.20 15.49
CA LEU A 291 1.90 -15.16 15.37
C LEU A 291 2.49 -14.99 16.76
N ASP A 292 3.53 -15.76 17.03
CA ASP A 292 4.35 -15.67 18.23
C ASP A 292 4.84 -14.22 18.42
N GLU A 293 4.63 -13.69 19.62
CA GLU A 293 4.87 -12.30 20.01
C GLU A 293 6.37 -11.93 19.96
N ASN A 294 7.25 -12.93 19.88
CA ASN A 294 8.70 -12.74 19.99
C ASN A 294 9.45 -12.56 18.66
N ASN A 295 8.77 -12.57 17.51
CA ASN A 295 9.44 -12.61 16.19
C ASN A 295 9.24 -11.38 15.30
N PHE A 296 8.73 -10.27 15.85
CA PHE A 296 8.71 -8.99 15.15
C PHE A 296 9.78 -8.08 15.73
N ALA A 297 10.77 -7.73 14.89
CA ALA A 297 11.75 -6.72 15.23
C ALA A 297 11.02 -5.42 15.63
N PRO A 298 11.34 -4.81 16.79
CA PRO A 298 10.83 -3.49 17.12
C PRO A 298 11.21 -2.54 15.98
N ARG A 299 10.22 -1.88 15.37
CA ARG A 299 10.52 -0.70 14.57
C ARG A 299 10.90 0.37 15.58
N ALA A 300 12.14 0.85 15.48
CA ALA A 300 12.74 1.84 16.36
C ALA A 300 11.71 2.90 16.75
N ASP A 301 11.58 3.09 18.06
CA ASP A 301 10.80 4.14 18.66
C ASP A 301 11.15 5.46 17.98
N ILE A 302 10.13 6.21 17.59
CA ILE A 302 10.29 7.62 17.25
C ILE A 302 10.52 8.33 18.59
N SER A 303 11.78 8.35 19.04
CA SER A 303 12.22 9.29 20.06
C SER A 303 12.46 10.62 19.37
N ASP A 304 11.61 11.60 19.67
CA ASP A 304 11.87 13.01 19.38
C ASP A 304 13.17 13.41 20.09
N SER A 305 14.26 13.56 19.33
CA SER A 305 15.42 14.30 19.77
C SER A 305 15.24 15.74 19.31
N ASN A 306 14.82 16.62 20.22
CA ASN A 306 15.11 18.04 20.19
C ASN A 306 14.85 18.64 21.59
N SER A 307 15.93 18.90 22.31
CA SER A 307 16.13 20.15 23.04
C SER A 307 17.62 20.26 23.34
N ASP A 308 18.27 21.13 22.57
CA ASP A 308 19.47 21.82 22.99
C ASP A 308 19.13 22.64 24.26
N GLU A 309 20.04 22.66 25.23
CA GLU A 309 20.33 23.84 26.03
C GLU A 309 21.75 23.73 26.58
N ASP A 310 22.49 24.82 26.37
CA ASP A 310 23.89 25.07 26.68
C ASP A 310 24.24 24.90 28.17
N GLU A 311 25.47 24.46 28.46
CA GLU A 311 26.30 25.23 29.40
C GLU A 311 27.80 24.89 29.29
N SER A 312 28.56 25.96 29.39
CA SER A 312 30.00 26.16 29.33
C SER A 312 30.83 25.46 30.41
N ASP A 313 32.14 25.38 30.13
CA ASP A 313 33.27 25.31 31.06
C ASP A 313 33.50 24.03 31.88
N LYS A 314 34.58 23.30 31.56
CA LYS A 314 35.85 23.38 32.34
C LYS A 314 36.97 22.51 31.75
N LEU A 315 38.14 23.15 31.72
CA LEU A 315 39.48 22.62 31.58
C LEU A 315 39.84 21.51 32.59
N SER A 316 41.01 20.90 32.33
CA SER A 316 41.87 20.03 33.19
C SER A 316 41.43 18.56 33.28
N ILE A 317 42.24 17.53 33.01
CA ILE A 317 43.70 17.29 32.96
C ILE A 317 43.99 16.28 31.85
#